data_AF-A0A1Q9JSS4-F1
#
_entry.id   AF-A0A1Q9JSS4-F1
#
_cell.length_a   1.000
_cell.length_b   1.000
_cell.length_c   1.000
_cell.angle_alpha   90.00
_cell.angle_beta   90.00
_cell.angle_gamma   90.00
#
_symmetry.space_group_name_H-M   'P 1'
#
loop_
_entity.id
_entity.type
_entity.pdbx_description
1 polymer ?
#
loop_
_entity_poly.entity_id
_entity_poly.type
_entity_poly.pdbx_seq_one_letter_code
_entity_poly.pdbx_strand_id
1 'polypeptide(L)'
;MKRNPQVELARLIACIIVIGVHTRLNNVVNGSYDYSRVLISCIFADGVAIFWMISGFFLFNNTDYKKVLKRTLNNIGIPLLLFSLFYFYFEG
;
A
#
# COMPACT_ATOMS: atom_id res chain seq x y z
N MET A 1 25.33 7.81 3.42
CA MET A 1 24.44 6.68 3.76
C MET A 1 25.01 5.42 3.10
N LYS A 2 25.38 4.38 3.85
CA LYS A 2 25.85 3.12 3.27
C LYS A 2 24.65 2.48 2.54
N ARG A 3 24.73 2.31 1.22
CA ARG A 3 23.65 1.70 0.44
C ARG A 3 23.60 0.22 0.81
N ASN A 4 22.49 -0.21 1.42
CA ASN A 4 22.27 -1.63 1.67
C ASN A 4 21.65 -2.26 0.42
N PRO A 5 22.37 -3.10 -0.32
CA PRO A 5 21.90 -3.66 -1.59
C PRO A 5 20.62 -4.49 -1.43
N GLN A 6 20.44 -5.14 -0.28
CA GLN A 6 19.23 -5.90 0.05
C GLN A 6 17.96 -5.03 0.06
N VAL A 7 18.08 -3.78 0.54
CA VAL A 7 16.94 -2.87 0.65
C VAL A 7 16.63 -2.23 -0.71
N GLU A 8 17.67 -1.98 -1.53
CA GLU A 8 17.45 -1.53 -2.91
C GLU A 8 16.79 -2.61 -3.78
N LEU A 9 17.16 -3.88 -3.58
CA LEU A 9 16.49 -5.03 -4.20
C LEU A 9 15.02 -5.11 -3.77
N ALA A 10 14.75 -4.96 -2.47
CA ALA A 10 13.38 -4.94 -1.94
C ALA A 10 12.54 -3.83 -2.60
N ARG A 11 13.11 -2.64 -2.79
CA ARG A 11 12.43 -1.53 -3.49
C ARG A 11 12.14 -1.87 -4.96
N LEU A 12 13.10 -2.45 -5.67
CA LEU A 12 12.89 -2.89 -7.06
C LEU A 12 11.75 -3.91 -7.17
N ILE A 13 11.72 -4.90 -6.27
CA ILE A 13 10.65 -5.90 -6.19
C ILE A 13 9.30 -5.22 -5.92
N ALA A 14 9.21 -4.30 -4.96
CA ALA A 14 7.98 -3.56 -4.71
C ALA A 14 7.50 -2.77 -5.93
N CYS A 15 8.39 -2.07 -6.64
CA CYS A 15 8.01 -1.36 -7.86
C CYS A 15 7.45 -2.31 -8.93
N ILE A 16 8.03 -3.50 -9.10
CA ILE A 16 7.53 -4.51 -10.05
C ILE A 16 6.12 -4.99 -9.64
N ILE A 17 5.87 -5.23 -8.35
CA ILE A 17 4.55 -5.64 -7.84
C ILE A 17 3.51 -4.53 -8.09
N VAL A 18 3.87 -3.26 -7.86
CA VAL A 18 2.98 -2.12 -8.15
C VAL A 18 2.66 -2.01 -9.63
N ILE A 19 3.64 -2.20 -10.52
CA ILE A 19 3.40 -2.22 -11.96
C ILE A 19 2.43 -3.37 -12.28
N GLY A 20 2.63 -4.56 -11.73
CA GLY A 20 1.73 -5.72 -11.91
C GLY A 20 0.28 -5.47 -11.49
N VAL A 21 0.05 -4.71 -10.41
CA VAL A 21 -1.30 -4.25 -10.02
C VAL A 21 -1.95 -3.38 -11.10
N HIS A 22 -1.19 -2.45 -11.67
CA HIS A 22 -1.71 -1.44 -12.58
C HIS A 22 -1.81 -1.94 -14.02
N THR A 23 -1.07 -3.00 -14.37
CA THR A 23 -1.10 -3.63 -15.70
C THR A 23 -2.01 -4.86 -15.77
N ARG A 24 -2.69 -5.22 -14.68
CA ARG A 24 -3.63 -6.35 -14.68
C ARG A 24 -4.75 -6.15 -15.69
N LEU A 25 -5.00 -7.17 -16.52
CA LEU A 25 -6.16 -7.18 -17.40
C LEU A 25 -7.45 -7.41 -16.60
N ASN A 26 -8.58 -6.99 -17.18
CA ASN A 26 -9.88 -7.19 -16.57
C ASN A 26 -10.14 -8.69 -16.27
N ASN A 27 -10.68 -8.97 -15.09
CA ASN A 27 -10.94 -10.33 -14.60
C ASN A 27 -12.15 -10.97 -15.27
N VAL A 28 -13.01 -10.15 -15.88
CA VAL A 28 -14.20 -10.59 -16.61
C VAL A 28 -13.88 -10.55 -18.10
N VAL A 29 -13.95 -11.72 -18.75
CA VAL A 29 -13.83 -11.84 -20.20
C VAL A 29 -15.07 -12.59 -20.68
N ASN A 30 -15.85 -11.96 -21.57
CA ASN A 30 -17.07 -12.56 -22.15
C ASN A 30 -18.08 -13.11 -21.11
N GLY A 31 -18.24 -12.44 -19.97
CA GLY A 31 -19.23 -12.81 -18.94
C GLY A 31 -18.83 -13.99 -18.05
N SER A 32 -17.65 -14.58 -18.25
CA SER A 32 -17.09 -15.63 -17.40
C SER A 32 -15.83 -15.12 -16.67
N TYR A 33 -15.67 -15.60 -15.43
CA TYR A 33 -14.49 -15.30 -14.63
C TYR A 33 -13.37 -16.28 -14.99
N ASP A 34 -12.27 -15.73 -15.50
CA ASP A 34 -11.08 -16.51 -15.79
C ASP A 34 -10.27 -16.69 -14.49
N TYR A 35 -10.20 -17.93 -14.00
CA TYR A 35 -9.57 -18.26 -12.72
C TYR A 35 -8.11 -17.78 -12.65
N SER A 36 -7.36 -17.88 -13.75
CA SER A 36 -5.96 -17.45 -13.80
C SER A 36 -5.82 -15.94 -13.60
N ARG A 37 -6.75 -15.13 -14.13
CA ARG A 37 -6.72 -13.67 -13.99
C ARG A 37 -7.12 -13.21 -12.59
N VAL A 38 -8.09 -13.91 -11.99
CA VAL A 38 -8.49 -13.68 -10.61
C VAL A 38 -7.33 -13.99 -9.65
N LEU A 39 -6.63 -15.10 -9.87
CA LEU A 39 -5.48 -15.50 -9.04
C LEU A 39 -4.35 -14.46 -9.11
N ILE A 40 -4.01 -13.98 -10.32
CA ILE A 40 -3.06 -12.89 -10.53
C ILE A 40 -3.52 -11.62 -9.81
N SER A 41 -4.79 -11.24 -9.99
CA SER A 41 -5.37 -10.09 -9.30
C SER A 41 -5.24 -10.18 -7.77
N CYS A 42 -5.42 -11.35 -7.18
CA CYS A 42 -5.28 -11.56 -5.74
C CYS A 42 -3.82 -11.48 -5.29
N ILE A 43 -2.87 -12.06 -6.04
CA ILE A 43 -1.43 -12.01 -5.70
C ILE A 43 -0.93 -10.56 -5.69
N PHE A 44 -1.38 -9.77 -6.67
CA PHE A 44 -0.96 -8.38 -6.79
C PHE A 44 -1.79 -7.43 -5.92
N ALA A 45 -2.98 -7.81 -5.43
CA ALA A 45 -3.88 -6.94 -4.66
C ALA A 45 -3.18 -6.21 -3.50
N ASP A 46 -2.26 -6.89 -2.80
CA ASP A 46 -1.51 -6.35 -1.66
C ASP A 46 -0.28 -5.52 -2.05
N GLY A 47 -0.06 -5.30 -3.34
CA GLY A 47 1.13 -4.62 -3.87
C GLY A 47 1.33 -3.21 -3.34
N VAL A 48 0.24 -2.49 -3.08
CA VAL A 48 0.28 -1.16 -2.48
C VAL A 48 0.82 -1.21 -1.04
N ALA A 49 0.42 -2.21 -0.25
CA ALA A 49 0.87 -2.37 1.12
C ALA A 49 2.38 -2.68 1.18
N ILE A 50 2.86 -3.57 0.30
CA ILE A 50 4.28 -3.92 0.18
C ILE A 50 5.12 -2.71 -0.22
N PHE A 51 4.62 -1.91 -1.18
CA PHE A 51 5.28 -0.68 -1.61
C PHE A 51 5.42 0.35 -0.49
N TRP A 52 4.35 0.59 0.26
CA TRP A 52 4.37 1.54 1.37
C TRP A 52 5.25 1.06 2.52
N MET A 53 5.30 -0.24 2.80
CA MET A 53 6.17 -0.81 3.83
C MET A 53 7.65 -0.59 3.51
N ILE A 54 8.07 -0.89 2.28
CA ILE A 54 9.48 -0.71 1.87
C ILE A 54 9.84 0.77 1.74
N SER A 55 8.94 1.60 1.21
CA SER A 55 9.13 3.05 1.16
C SER A 55 9.24 3.67 2.55
N GLY A 56 8.40 3.21 3.50
CA GLY A 56 8.43 3.63 4.90
C GLY A 56 9.74 3.29 5.60
N PHE A 57 10.33 2.13 5.31
CA PHE A 57 11.65 1.76 5.82
C PHE A 57 12.73 2.78 5.43
N PHE A 58 12.71 3.28 4.19
CA PHE A 58 13.66 4.31 3.76
C PHE A 58 13.33 5.70 4.32
N LEU A 59 12.04 6.06 4.36
CA LEU A 59 11.60 7.40 4.76
C LEU A 59 11.86 7.69 6.25
N PHE A 60 11.77 6.66 7.09
CA PHE A 60 11.91 6.78 8.55
C PHE A 60 13.21 6.16 9.10
N ASN A 61 14.19 5.89 8.23
CA ASN A 61 15.47 5.31 8.63
C ASN A 61 16.22 6.27 9.59
N ASN A 62 16.54 5.81 10.82
CA ASN A 62 17.08 6.58 11.96
C ASN A 62 16.11 7.51 12.72
N THR A 63 14.80 7.41 12.52
CA THR A 63 13.82 8.13 13.36
C THR A 63 13.21 7.23 14.43
N ASP A 64 12.95 7.81 15.59
CA ASP A 64 12.27 7.11 16.69
C ASP A 64 10.82 6.78 16.28
N TYR A 65 10.53 5.49 16.13
CA TYR A 65 9.26 4.97 15.61
C TYR A 65 8.06 5.49 16.42
N LYS A 66 8.19 5.58 17.75
CA LYS A 66 7.11 6.07 18.63
C LYS A 66 6.73 7.52 18.33
N LYS A 67 7.72 8.36 18.00
CA LYS A 67 7.52 9.79 17.71
C LYS A 67 6.82 9.98 16.36
N VAL A 68 7.23 9.20 15.36
CA VAL A 68 6.58 9.18 14.03
C VAL A 68 5.15 8.69 14.16
N LEU A 69 4.93 7.55 14.83
CA LEU A 69 3.60 6.97 14.99
C LEU A 69 2.65 7.91 15.73
N LYS A 70 3.08 8.55 16.83
CA LYS A 70 2.27 9.52 17.57
C LYS A 70 1.90 10.74 16.72
N ARG A 71 2.83 11.22 15.88
CA ARG A 71 2.57 12.35 14.97
C ARG A 71 1.59 11.96 13.86
N THR A 72 1.76 10.78 13.26
CA THR A 72 0.83 10.24 12.26
C THR A 72 -0.56 10.06 12.84
N LEU A 73 -0.67 9.50 14.06
CA LEU A 73 -1.96 9.30 14.70
C LEU A 73 -2.66 10.64 14.99
N ASN A 74 -1.94 11.63 15.54
CA ASN A 74 -2.54 12.92 15.88
C ASN A 74 -2.87 13.79 14.66
N ASN A 75 -2.01 13.80 13.64
CA ASN A 75 -2.16 14.71 12.50
C ASN A 75 -2.92 14.10 11.32
N ILE A 76 -3.00 12.76 11.23
CA ILE A 76 -3.64 12.06 10.11
C ILE A 76 -4.75 11.15 10.63
N GLY A 77 -4.46 10.31 11.63
CA GLY A 77 -5.42 9.34 12.16
C GLY A 77 -6.68 9.97 12.77
N ILE A 78 -6.51 10.93 13.68
CA ILE A 78 -7.64 11.61 14.34
C ILE A 78 -8.49 12.40 13.34
N PRO A 79 -7.93 13.27 12.46
CA PRO A 79 -8.73 13.99 11.47
C PRO A 79 -9.47 13.06 10.51
N LEU A 80 -8.83 11.96 10.09
CA LEU A 80 -9.44 11.00 9.16
C LEU A 80 -10.59 10.23 9.81
N LEU A 81 -10.44 9.81 11.08
CA LEU A 81 -11.52 9.19 11.84
C LEU A 81 -12.69 10.15 12.07
N LEU A 82 -12.41 11.40 12.46
CA LEU A 82 -13.45 12.41 12.64
C LEU A 82 -14.20 12.68 11.34
N PHE A 83 -13.50 12.82 10.22
CA PHE A 83 -14.11 13.02 8.91
C PHE A 83 -14.92 11.80 8.48
N SER A 84 -14.40 10.58 8.65
CA SER A 84 -15.10 9.34 8.31
C SER A 84 -16.37 9.16 9.15
N LEU A 85 -16.33 9.48 10.45
CA LEU A 85 -17.50 9.42 11.33
C LEU A 85 -18.53 10.49 10.97
N PHE A 86 -18.08 11.71 10.67
CA PHE A 86 -18.95 12.78 10.21
C PHE A 86 -19.66 12.40 8.92
N TYR A 87 -18.92 11.89 7.94
CA TYR A 87 -19.48 11.45 6.66
C TYR A 87 -20.46 10.30 6.84
N PHE A 88 -20.12 9.30 7.65
CA PHE A 88 -21.01 8.17 7.95
C PHE A 88 -22.33 8.62 8.61
N TYR A 89 -22.31 9.66 9.44
CA TYR A 89 -23.50 10.15 10.14
C TYR A 89 -24.35 11.14 9.31
N PHE A 90 -23.77 11.78 8.30
CA PHE A 90 -24.46 12.78 7.45
C PHE A 90 -24.90 12.25 6.07
N GLU A 91 -24.25 11.22 5.55
CA GLU A 91 -24.62 10.55 4.29
C GLU A 91 -25.14 9.12 4.45
N GLY A 92 -25.13 8.57 5.67
CA GLY A 92 -25.71 7.26 6.01
C GLY A 92 -27.19 7.29 6.36
#